data_AF-A0A6J6JLE4-F1
#
_entry.id   AF-A0A6J6JLE4-F1
#
_cell.length_a   1.000
_cell.length_b   1.000
_cell.length_c   1.000
_cell.angle_alpha   90.00
_cell.angle_beta   90.00
_cell.angle_gamma   90.00
#
_symmetry.space_group_name_H-M   'P 1'
#
loop_
_entity.id
_entity.type
_entity.pdbx_description
1 polymer ?
#
loop_
_entity_poly.entity_id
_entity_poly.type
_entity_poly.pdbx_seq_one_letter_code
_entity_poly.pdbx_strand_id
1 'polypeptide(L)'
;MWRINWGISNHPALFQPDTPPMTPEMDAADMWFRVEWQTLRRLPITGGILFTIRTYVEKLSDFMERDQPLVQDIAELVNKIHEDVAVYKSIAPYREKLFAYFETR
;
A
#
# COMPACT_ATOMS: atom_id res chain seq x y z
N MET A 1 21.14 -3.47 -3.08
CA MET A 1 20.26 -2.28 -2.95
C MET A 1 18.88 -2.74 -2.54
N TRP A 2 18.13 -1.93 -1.81
CA TRP A 2 16.73 -2.20 -1.48
C TRP A 2 15.89 -0.94 -1.61
N ARG A 3 14.58 -1.12 -1.80
CA ARG A 3 13.56 -0.07 -1.78
C ARG A 3 12.27 -0.61 -1.17
N ILE A 4 11.35 0.30 -0.88
CA ILE A 4 9.98 -0.02 -0.52
C ILE A 4 9.06 0.45 -1.64
N ASN A 5 8.03 -0.34 -1.92
CA ASN A 5 6.83 0.09 -2.63
C ASN A 5 5.64 -0.16 -1.71
N TRP A 6 4.58 0.63 -1.83
CA TRP A 6 3.41 0.50 -0.96
C TRP A 6 2.12 0.82 -1.71
N GLY A 7 0.98 0.41 -1.17
CA GLY A 7 -0.35 0.76 -1.66
C GLY A 7 -1.42 0.37 -0.65
N ILE A 8 -2.67 0.70 -0.98
CA ILE A 8 -3.85 0.31 -0.21
C ILE A 8 -4.76 -0.49 -1.14
N SER A 9 -5.26 -1.62 -0.66
CA SER A 9 -6.07 -2.56 -1.44
C SER A 9 -7.37 -2.87 -0.71
N ASN A 10 -8.39 -3.20 -1.50
CA ASN A 10 -9.69 -3.64 -1.01
C ASN A 10 -9.78 -5.17 -0.79
N HIS A 11 -8.66 -5.90 -0.85
CA HIS A 11 -8.66 -7.35 -0.60
C HIS A 11 -7.33 -7.84 0.01
N PRO A 12 -7.34 -8.78 0.98
CA PRO A 12 -6.12 -9.23 1.66
C PRO A 12 -5.29 -10.25 0.88
N ALA A 13 -5.85 -10.89 -0.16
CA ALA A 13 -5.17 -11.97 -0.87
C ALA A 13 -3.79 -11.55 -1.40
N LEU A 14 -2.78 -12.37 -1.17
CA LEU A 14 -1.41 -12.13 -1.65
C LEU A 14 -1.29 -12.29 -3.17
N PHE A 15 -2.03 -13.25 -3.73
CA PHE A 15 -2.05 -13.51 -5.17
C PHE A 15 -3.17 -12.70 -5.82
N GLN A 16 -2.79 -11.66 -6.57
CA GLN A 16 -3.70 -10.79 -7.34
C GLN A 16 -3.14 -10.60 -8.76
N PRO A 17 -3.31 -11.60 -9.65
CA PRO A 17 -2.84 -11.50 -11.04
C PRO A 17 -3.66 -10.49 -11.86
N ASP A 18 -4.91 -10.26 -11.45
CA ASP A 18 -5.86 -9.36 -12.08
C ASP A 18 -6.21 -8.20 -11.15
N THR A 19 -6.63 -7.08 -11.74
CA THR A 19 -7.15 -5.94 -10.96
C THR A 19 -8.47 -6.35 -10.29
N PRO A 20 -8.58 -6.31 -8.96
CA PRO A 20 -9.83 -6.62 -8.27
C PRO A 20 -10.91 -5.60 -8.64
N PRO A 21 -12.20 -5.98 -8.62
CA PRO A 21 -13.29 -5.05 -8.87
C PRO A 21 -13.26 -3.93 -7.83
N MET A 22 -13.64 -2.72 -8.25
CA MET A 22 -13.75 -1.58 -7.36
C MET A 22 -14.95 -1.79 -6.41
N THR A 23 -14.74 -1.44 -5.14
CA THR A 23 -15.71 -1.58 -4.05
C THR A 23 -15.91 -0.23 -3.35
N PRO A 24 -16.44 0.80 -4.02
CA PRO A 24 -16.52 2.15 -3.46
C PRO A 24 -17.23 2.24 -2.10
N GLU A 25 -18.16 1.31 -1.81
CA GLU A 25 -18.88 1.25 -0.53
C GLU A 25 -18.13 0.60 0.62
N MET A 26 -16.94 0.03 0.36
CA MET A 26 -16.11 -0.57 1.40
C MET A 26 -15.69 0.48 2.44
N ASP A 27 -15.75 0.11 3.71
CA ASP A 27 -15.22 0.92 4.81
C ASP A 27 -13.67 0.93 4.73
N ALA A 28 -13.08 2.11 4.94
CA ALA A 28 -11.63 2.27 5.00
C ALA A 28 -11.00 1.39 6.09
N ALA A 29 -11.67 1.20 7.23
CA ALA A 29 -11.19 0.33 8.31
C ALA A 29 -11.02 -1.13 7.88
N ASP A 30 -11.80 -1.57 6.89
CA ASP A 30 -11.76 -2.91 6.33
C ASP A 30 -10.81 -3.05 5.14
N MET A 31 -10.10 -2.00 4.73
CA MET A 31 -9.08 -2.08 3.68
C MET A 31 -7.74 -2.57 4.23
N TRP A 32 -6.78 -2.81 3.33
CA TRP A 32 -5.47 -3.34 3.69
C TRP A 32 -4.32 -2.49 3.16
N PHE A 33 -3.39 -2.12 4.05
CA PHE A 33 -2.09 -1.57 3.69
C PHE A 33 -1.20 -2.70 3.15
N ARG A 34 -0.59 -2.47 1.99
CA ARG A 34 0.31 -3.43 1.34
C ARG A 34 1.67 -2.81 1.15
N VAL A 35 2.70 -3.49 1.64
CA VAL A 35 4.09 -3.01 1.54
C VAL A 35 4.94 -4.09 0.91
N GLU A 36 5.70 -3.72 -0.12
CA GLU A 36 6.66 -4.58 -0.78
C GLU A 36 8.07 -4.16 -0.37
N TRP A 37 8.76 -5.04 0.34
CA TRP A 37 10.19 -4.92 0.51
C TRP A 37 10.89 -5.56 -0.68
N GLN A 38 11.51 -4.70 -1.49
CA GLN A 38 12.12 -5.09 -2.74
C GLN A 38 13.64 -5.06 -2.62
N THR A 39 14.32 -6.10 -3.12
CA THR A 39 15.79 -6.15 -3.12
C THR A 39 16.33 -6.51 -4.49
N LEU A 40 17.47 -5.90 -4.84
CA LEU A 40 18.25 -6.22 -6.04
C LEU A 40 19.62 -6.74 -5.60
N ARG A 41 19.95 -7.96 -6.03
CA ARG A 41 21.25 -8.61 -5.76
C ARG A 41 21.83 -9.21 -7.03
N ARG A 42 23.11 -8.92 -7.30
CA ARG A 42 23.85 -9.56 -8.38
C ARG A 42 24.27 -10.97 -7.96
N LEU A 43 23.96 -11.97 -8.78
CA LEU A 43 24.36 -13.35 -8.55
C LEU A 43 25.85 -13.52 -8.89
N PRO A 44 26.65 -14.15 -8.00
CA PRO A 44 28.10 -14.13 -8.12
C PRO A 44 28.64 -14.94 -9.30
N ILE A 45 27.94 -16.01 -9.71
CA ILE A 45 28.39 -16.91 -10.78
C ILE A 45 27.91 -16.44 -12.16
N THR A 46 26.60 -16.19 -12.29
CA THR A 46 25.98 -15.87 -13.58
C THR A 46 26.02 -14.38 -13.93
N GLY A 47 26.27 -13.52 -12.94
CA GLY A 47 26.19 -12.07 -13.11
C GLY A 47 24.78 -11.49 -13.24
N GLY A 48 23.74 -12.34 -13.27
CA GLY A 48 22.34 -11.91 -13.34
C GLY A 48 21.88 -11.14 -12.10
N ILE A 49 20.80 -10.38 -12.22
CA ILE A 49 20.23 -9.61 -11.09
C ILE A 49 18.99 -10.34 -10.57
N LEU A 50 19.07 -10.82 -9.33
CA LEU A 50 17.93 -11.32 -8.59
C LEU A 50 17.13 -10.14 -8.03
N PHE A 51 15.89 -10.01 -8.48
CA PHE A 51 14.90 -9.09 -7.93
C PHE A 51 13.92 -9.86 -7.06
N THR A 52 13.92 -9.59 -5.75
CA THR A 52 12.99 -10.23 -4.82
C THR A 52 11.94 -9.23 -4.36
N ILE A 53 10.69 -9.66 -4.24
CA ILE A 53 9.59 -8.87 -3.70
C ILE A 53 9.00 -9.63 -2.52
N ARG A 54 9.09 -9.06 -1.31
CA ARG A 54 8.42 -9.59 -0.12
C ARG A 54 7.25 -8.68 0.24
N THR A 55 6.03 -9.18 0.05
CA THR A 55 4.80 -8.45 0.35
C THR A 55 4.34 -8.69 1.78
N TYR A 56 4.05 -7.60 2.48
CA TYR A 56 3.37 -7.55 3.76
C TYR A 56 1.97 -6.98 3.54
N VAL A 57 0.98 -7.53 4.26
CA VAL A 57 -0.42 -7.09 4.20
C VAL A 57 -0.90 -6.92 5.64
N GLU A 58 -1.45 -5.75 5.94
CA GLU A 58 -1.96 -5.38 7.26
C GLU A 58 -3.31 -4.69 7.09
N LYS A 59 -4.27 -4.99 7.97
CA LYS A 59 -5.59 -4.34 7.92
C LYS A 59 -5.45 -2.89 8.39
N LEU A 60 -6.17 -1.95 7.77
CA LEU A 60 -6.06 -0.54 8.13
C LEU A 60 -6.54 -0.27 9.56
N SER A 61 -7.54 -1.00 10.06
CA SER A 61 -7.94 -0.95 11.47
C SER A 61 -6.78 -1.22 12.43
N ASP A 62 -5.94 -2.21 12.10
CA ASP A 62 -4.83 -2.61 12.94
C ASP A 62 -3.67 -1.63 12.77
N PHE A 63 -3.44 -1.16 11.54
CA PHE A 63 -2.45 -0.10 11.25
C PHE A 63 -2.76 1.18 12.03
N MET A 64 -4.04 1.54 12.14
CA MET A 64 -4.47 2.71 12.91
C MET A 64 -4.07 2.61 14.38
N GLU A 65 -3.80 1.42 14.94
CA GLU A 65 -3.38 1.27 16.34
C GLU A 65 -1.91 1.69 16.59
N ARG A 66 -1.11 1.90 15.54
CA ARG A 66 0.32 2.25 15.60
C ARG A 66 0.58 3.67 16.11
N ASP A 67 1.86 4.00 16.29
CA ASP A 67 2.30 5.32 16.74
C ASP A 67 1.68 6.44 15.89
N GLN A 68 1.08 7.43 16.56
CA GLN A 68 0.32 8.49 15.91
C GLN A 68 1.10 9.25 14.82
N PRO A 69 2.40 9.59 15.00
CA PRO A 69 3.17 10.25 13.94
C PRO A 69 3.25 9.42 12.66
N LEU A 70 3.38 8.09 12.77
CA LEU A 70 3.43 7.20 11.61
C LEU A 70 2.10 7.19 10.86
N VAL A 71 0.98 7.16 11.58
CA VAL A 71 -0.36 7.19 10.98
C VAL A 71 -0.56 8.50 10.23
N GLN A 72 -0.17 9.62 10.83
CA GLN A 72 -0.27 10.96 10.25
C GLN A 72 0.62 11.14 9.02
N ASP A 73 1.86 10.63 9.03
CA ASP A 73 2.74 10.65 7.86
C ASP A 73 2.13 9.92 6.65
N ILE A 74 1.45 8.80 6.88
CA ILE A 74 0.74 8.05 5.83
C ILE A 74 -0.51 8.81 5.36
N ALA A 75 -1.26 9.44 6.27
CA ALA A 75 -2.41 10.28 5.93
C ALA A 75 -2.01 11.42 4.97
N GLU A 76 -0.94 12.13 5.32
CA GLU A 76 -0.38 13.19 4.49
C GLU A 76 0.09 12.65 3.14
N LEU A 77 0.75 11.49 3.12
CA LEU A 77 1.24 10.89 1.89
C LEU A 77 0.08 10.56 0.94
N VAL A 78 -0.97 9.89 1.44
CA VAL A 78 -2.19 9.59 0.67
C VAL A 78 -2.85 10.87 0.16
N ASN A 79 -2.85 11.93 0.96
CA ASN A 79 -3.40 13.22 0.54
C ASN A 79 -2.53 13.98 -0.46
N LYS A 80 -1.21 13.75 -0.47
CA LYS A 80 -0.25 14.47 -1.35
C LYS A 80 0.11 13.71 -2.63
N ILE A 81 -0.26 12.43 -2.78
CA ILE A 81 0.05 11.70 -4.02
C ILE A 81 -0.58 12.39 -5.24
N HIS A 82 0.16 12.49 -6.32
CA HIS A 82 -0.36 13.06 -7.57
C HIS A 82 -1.50 12.17 -8.12
N GLU A 83 -2.48 12.76 -8.80
CA GLU A 83 -3.73 12.06 -9.16
C GLU A 83 -3.49 10.83 -10.05
N ASP A 84 -2.65 10.95 -11.06
CA ASP A 84 -2.25 9.83 -11.93
C ASP A 84 -1.53 8.72 -11.15
N VAL A 85 -0.82 9.04 -10.06
CA VAL A 85 -0.24 8.03 -9.17
C VAL A 85 -1.33 7.37 -8.30
N ALA A 86 -2.32 8.13 -7.85
CA ALA A 86 -3.47 7.61 -7.13
C ALA A 86 -4.29 6.64 -8.00
N VAL A 87 -4.50 6.99 -9.27
CA VAL A 87 -5.17 6.13 -10.26
C VAL A 87 -4.35 4.88 -10.52
N TYR A 88 -3.03 5.02 -10.77
CA TYR A 88 -2.13 3.89 -10.99
C TYR A 88 -2.10 2.91 -9.82
N LYS A 89 -2.13 3.43 -8.57
CA LYS A 89 -2.16 2.61 -7.35
C LYS A 89 -3.57 2.13 -6.96
N SER A 90 -4.60 2.44 -7.74
CA SER A 90 -6.01 2.15 -7.44
C SER A 90 -6.50 2.74 -6.10
N ILE A 91 -5.86 3.81 -5.64
CA ILE A 91 -6.20 4.54 -4.41
C ILE A 91 -7.23 5.64 -4.69
N ALA A 92 -7.20 6.23 -5.90
CA ALA A 92 -8.04 7.37 -6.27
C ALA A 92 -9.53 7.22 -5.87
N PRO A 93 -10.20 6.07 -6.10
CA PRO A 93 -11.62 5.94 -5.75
C PRO A 93 -11.91 5.94 -4.25
N TYR A 94 -10.89 5.72 -3.43
CA TYR A 94 -11.01 5.62 -1.97
C TYR A 94 -10.35 6.79 -1.25
N ARG A 95 -9.68 7.70 -1.98
CA ARG A 95 -8.78 8.70 -1.42
C ARG A 95 -9.43 9.56 -0.34
N GLU A 96 -10.63 10.07 -0.61
CA GLU A 96 -11.37 10.90 0.36
C GLU A 96 -11.75 10.11 1.61
N LYS A 97 -12.26 8.87 1.45
CA LYS A 97 -12.62 7.99 2.56
C LYS A 97 -11.40 7.61 3.40
N LEU A 98 -10.29 7.29 2.75
CA LEU A 98 -9.03 6.94 3.40
C LEU A 98 -8.49 8.13 4.19
N PHE A 99 -8.45 9.31 3.59
CA PHE A 99 -8.01 10.52 4.27
C PHE A 99 -8.89 10.82 5.49
N ALA A 100 -10.22 10.84 5.32
CA ALA A 100 -11.15 11.05 6.43
C ALA A 100 -10.99 10.02 7.55
N TYR A 101 -10.70 8.77 7.21
CA TYR A 101 -10.46 7.70 8.19
C TYR A 101 -9.15 7.92 8.97
N PHE A 102 -8.06 8.28 8.30
CA PHE A 102 -6.79 8.56 8.99
C PHE A 102 -6.88 9.79 9.92
N GLU A 103 -7.67 10.80 9.57
CA GLU A 103 -7.91 12.01 10.40
C GLU A 103 -8.72 11.74 11.68
N THR A 104 -9.29 10.53 11.85
CA THR A 104 -10.04 10.20 13.09
C THR A 104 -9.15 9.99 14.32
N ARG A 105 -7.82 10.00 14.15
CA ARG A 105 -6.83 9.74 15.21
C ARG A 105 -5.75 10.81 15.26
#